data_AF-A0A074LHZ2-F1
#
_entry.id   AF-A0A074LHZ2-F1
#
_cell.length_a   1.000
_cell.length_b   1.000
_cell.length_c   1.000
_cell.angle_alpha   90.00
_cell.angle_beta   90.00
_cell.angle_gamma   90.00
#
_symmetry.space_group_name_H-M   'P 1'
#
loop_
_entity.id
_entity.type
_entity.pdbx_description
1 polymer ?
#
loop_
_entity_poly.entity_id
_entity_poly.type
_entity_poly.pdbx_seq_one_letter_code
_entity_poly.pdbx_strand_id
1 'polypeptide(L)'
;MPVLTIYVGFPTISKSRSAHTYAAESDALLVRYEEDKVEKVPRDVTDALKAGRSVVIDGPNRLPKQRKLFLDAARRFGCKTEVIYHNVTLEQAEADSSADRRALLKYQRHLQVPTYAEDLDRLDVQTDEPVLTEARDFFHEQEKKLIADPVRMIRTLEADGRLQRWLPELAAAIAIDQHNPHHRFTVYEHILKATEVVAGSSLKFVWTMLLHDIGKAYPGIKQFTGFLTQDYERWRKKDFVIIENGADIREGRDSGEFYVVSGRKIPKEYVNTDLAGHFYQHENIGAQMAFRILTRFGYSHDFAREVMALIQFHMTLPFEKDTCDLSYMRKFYEVVGRYAADLVLVRLADSRGK
;
A
#
# COMPACT_ATOMS: atom_id res chain seq x y z
N MET A 1 -29.13 4.19 -15.32
CA MET A 1 -28.87 2.93 -14.60
C MET A 1 -28.41 3.28 -13.20
N PRO A 2 -28.85 2.56 -12.15
CA PRO A 2 -28.41 2.82 -10.78
C PRO A 2 -26.91 2.61 -10.64
N VAL A 3 -26.26 3.42 -9.80
CA VAL A 3 -24.82 3.37 -9.55
C VAL A 3 -24.56 3.09 -8.08
N LEU A 4 -23.66 2.15 -7.80
CA LEU A 4 -23.02 2.00 -6.49
C LEU A 4 -21.68 2.73 -6.52
N THR A 5 -21.53 3.75 -5.68
CA THR A 5 -20.27 4.49 -5.49
C THR A 5 -19.73 4.23 -4.10
N ILE A 6 -18.48 3.77 -3.99
CA ILE A 6 -17.80 3.52 -2.71
C ILE A 6 -16.70 4.55 -2.53
N TYR A 7 -16.78 5.34 -1.45
CA TYR A 7 -15.67 6.20 -1.04
C TYR A 7 -14.66 5.41 -0.22
N VAL A 8 -13.38 5.52 -0.62
CA VAL A 8 -12.23 4.87 0.01
C VAL A 8 -11.21 5.95 0.37
N GLY A 9 -10.45 5.76 1.44
CA GLY A 9 -9.43 6.69 1.89
C GLY A 9 -9.39 6.79 3.42
N PHE A 10 -8.54 7.66 3.94
CA PHE A 10 -8.52 7.98 5.36
C PHE A 10 -9.90 8.49 5.84
N PRO A 11 -10.25 8.32 7.13
CA PRO A 11 -11.48 8.86 7.70
C PRO A 11 -11.36 10.38 7.91
N THR A 12 -11.32 11.13 6.81
CA THR A 12 -11.18 12.59 6.83
C THR A 12 -12.52 13.31 6.65
N ILE A 13 -12.58 14.55 7.14
CA ILE A 13 -13.75 15.42 7.00
C ILE A 13 -13.97 15.74 5.52
N SER A 14 -12.91 16.01 4.76
CA SER A 14 -13.02 16.33 3.33
C SER A 14 -13.54 15.16 2.50
N LYS A 15 -13.11 13.92 2.77
CA LYS A 15 -13.66 12.71 2.13
C LYS A 15 -15.16 12.57 2.42
N SER A 16 -15.54 12.70 3.69
CA SER A 16 -16.94 12.59 4.12
C SER A 16 -17.82 13.67 3.49
N ARG A 17 -17.30 14.91 3.39
CA ARG A 17 -17.98 16.03 2.72
C ARG A 17 -18.15 15.76 1.22
N SER A 18 -17.10 15.28 0.55
CA SER A 18 -17.14 14.90 -0.87
C SER A 18 -18.22 13.85 -1.14
N ALA A 19 -18.28 12.79 -0.31
CA ALA A 19 -19.31 11.76 -0.41
C ALA A 19 -20.73 12.31 -0.22
N HIS A 20 -20.90 13.23 0.73
CA HIS A 20 -22.20 13.86 0.99
C HIS A 20 -22.66 14.75 -0.17
N THR A 21 -21.74 15.56 -0.73
CA THR A 21 -22.02 16.39 -1.91
C THR A 21 -22.36 15.53 -3.10
N TYR A 22 -21.55 14.50 -3.39
CA TYR A 22 -21.78 13.59 -4.51
C TYR A 22 -23.11 12.84 -4.40
N ALA A 23 -23.47 12.37 -3.20
CA ALA A 23 -24.76 11.71 -2.98
C ALA A 23 -25.95 12.65 -3.24
N ALA A 24 -25.84 13.92 -2.82
CA ALA A 24 -26.89 14.91 -3.06
C ALA A 24 -27.01 15.27 -4.56
N GLU A 25 -25.88 15.46 -5.25
CA GLU A 25 -25.85 15.80 -6.68
C GLU A 25 -26.35 14.66 -7.58
N SER A 26 -26.15 13.41 -7.16
CA SER A 26 -26.55 12.21 -7.90
C SER A 26 -27.90 11.62 -7.47
N ASP A 27 -28.63 12.28 -6.55
CA ASP A 27 -29.87 11.77 -5.92
C ASP A 27 -29.72 10.32 -5.38
N ALA A 28 -28.54 10.01 -4.85
CA ALA A 28 -28.21 8.70 -4.32
C ALA A 28 -28.51 8.60 -2.83
N LEU A 29 -28.82 7.39 -2.36
CA LEU A 29 -28.87 7.11 -0.93
C LEU A 29 -27.45 7.14 -0.36
N LEU A 30 -27.17 8.11 0.52
CA LEU A 30 -25.94 8.12 1.30
C LEU A 30 -26.05 7.11 2.45
N VAL A 31 -25.13 6.14 2.50
CA VAL A 31 -25.02 5.15 3.57
C VAL A 31 -23.69 5.36 4.30
N ARG A 32 -23.77 5.52 5.63
CA ARG A 32 -22.61 5.73 6.51
C ARG A 32 -22.51 4.63 7.55
N TYR A 33 -21.29 4.38 8.02
CA TYR A 33 -21.04 3.45 9.11
C TYR A 33 -21.23 4.17 10.44
N GLU A 34 -22.37 3.97 11.10
CA GLU A 34 -22.56 4.35 12.50
C GLU A 34 -22.12 3.19 13.41
N GLU A 35 -21.44 3.48 14.53
CA GLU A 35 -20.86 2.46 15.43
C GLU A 35 -21.89 1.40 15.88
N ASP A 36 -23.14 1.80 16.08
CA ASP A 36 -24.22 0.93 16.56
C ASP A 36 -25.01 0.21 15.43
N LYS A 37 -24.68 0.45 14.15
CA LYS A 37 -25.47 -0.04 13.00
C LYS A 37 -24.63 -0.65 11.88
N VAL A 38 -23.36 -0.96 12.14
CA VAL A 38 -22.44 -1.53 11.15
C VAL A 38 -23.01 -2.78 10.46
N GLU A 39 -23.73 -3.64 11.19
CA GLU A 39 -24.30 -4.89 10.66
C GLU A 39 -25.46 -4.65 9.68
N LYS A 40 -26.12 -3.49 9.73
CA LYS A 40 -27.25 -3.16 8.84
C LYS A 40 -26.80 -2.61 7.50
N VAL A 41 -25.61 -2.02 7.44
CA VAL A 41 -25.07 -1.37 6.23
C VAL A 41 -25.15 -2.26 4.98
N PRO A 42 -24.69 -3.53 4.99
CA PRO A 42 -24.81 -4.39 3.81
C PRO A 42 -26.25 -4.63 3.35
N ARG A 43 -27.18 -4.76 4.30
CA ARG A 43 -28.59 -4.98 4.01
C ARG A 43 -29.20 -3.73 3.37
N ASP A 44 -28.99 -2.57 3.97
CA ASP A 44 -29.58 -1.31 3.50
C ASP A 44 -29.09 -0.96 2.08
N VAL A 45 -27.79 -1.16 1.81
CA VAL A 45 -27.22 -1.02 0.46
C VAL A 45 -27.88 -2.00 -0.52
N THR A 46 -27.98 -3.28 -0.14
CA THR A 46 -28.55 -4.32 -1.00
C THR A 46 -30.02 -4.05 -1.33
N ASP A 47 -30.82 -3.66 -0.34
CA ASP A 47 -32.24 -3.36 -0.49
C ASP A 47 -32.45 -2.13 -1.39
N ALA A 48 -31.62 -1.09 -1.25
CA ALA A 48 -31.67 0.10 -2.10
C ALA A 48 -31.28 -0.20 -3.56
N LEU A 49 -30.20 -0.95 -3.78
CA LEU A 49 -29.77 -1.35 -5.13
C LEU A 49 -30.83 -2.24 -5.81
N LYS A 50 -31.43 -3.18 -5.07
CA LYS A 50 -32.55 -4.01 -5.56
C LYS A 50 -33.76 -3.17 -5.96
N ALA A 51 -34.03 -2.08 -5.24
CA ALA A 51 -35.09 -1.14 -5.56
C ALA A 51 -34.74 -0.18 -6.73
N GLY A 52 -33.56 -0.32 -7.33
CA GLY A 52 -33.11 0.52 -8.43
C GLY A 52 -32.65 1.92 -8.00
N ARG A 53 -32.31 2.12 -6.73
CA ARG A 53 -31.78 3.38 -6.20
C ARG A 53 -30.25 3.38 -6.24
N SER A 54 -29.65 4.46 -6.72
CA SER A 54 -28.20 4.68 -6.60
C SER A 54 -27.79 4.80 -5.13
N VAL A 55 -26.59 4.33 -4.79
CA VAL A 55 -26.09 4.31 -3.41
C VAL A 55 -24.68 4.85 -3.37
N VAL A 56 -24.41 5.74 -2.42
CA VAL A 56 -23.07 6.22 -2.08
C VAL A 56 -22.72 5.70 -0.70
N ILE A 57 -21.59 4.98 -0.58
CA ILE A 57 -21.10 4.46 0.70
C ILE A 57 -19.94 5.32 1.17
N ASP A 58 -20.12 5.99 2.31
CA ASP A 58 -19.03 6.63 3.06
C ASP A 58 -18.68 5.76 4.29
N GLY A 59 -17.55 5.07 4.19
CA GLY A 59 -17.11 4.14 5.21
C GLY A 59 -15.61 3.87 5.17
N PRO A 60 -15.13 2.97 6.06
CA PRO A 60 -13.73 2.61 6.09
C PRO A 60 -13.31 1.87 4.81
N ASN A 61 -14.07 0.84 4.38
CA ASN A 61 -13.91 0.11 3.11
C ASN A 61 -12.45 -0.13 2.66
N ARG A 62 -11.55 -0.36 3.63
CA ARG A 62 -10.10 -0.35 3.47
C ARG A 62 -9.59 -1.54 2.66
N LEU A 63 -10.28 -2.67 2.79
CA LEU A 63 -9.86 -3.94 2.23
C LEU A 63 -10.76 -4.33 1.04
N PRO A 64 -10.22 -4.95 -0.03
CA PRO A 64 -11.00 -5.45 -1.15
C PRO A 64 -12.14 -6.37 -0.70
N LYS A 65 -11.92 -7.22 0.30
CA LYS A 65 -12.97 -8.09 0.86
C LYS A 65 -14.18 -7.34 1.42
N GLN A 66 -13.96 -6.13 1.96
CA GLN A 66 -15.05 -5.28 2.48
C GLN A 66 -15.84 -4.68 1.32
N ARG A 67 -15.14 -4.21 0.28
CA ARG A 67 -15.75 -3.65 -0.93
C ARG A 67 -16.50 -4.70 -1.74
N LYS A 68 -15.93 -5.90 -1.86
CA LYS A 68 -16.48 -7.04 -2.62
C LYS A 68 -17.93 -7.36 -2.25
N LEU A 69 -18.28 -7.29 -0.96
CA LEU A 69 -19.65 -7.51 -0.48
C LEU A 69 -20.67 -6.59 -1.20
N PHE A 70 -20.32 -5.32 -1.38
CA PHE A 70 -21.19 -4.34 -2.04
C PHE A 70 -21.11 -4.45 -3.57
N LEU A 71 -19.91 -4.67 -4.10
CA LEU A 71 -19.71 -4.82 -5.55
C LEU A 71 -20.47 -6.03 -6.09
N ASP A 72 -20.45 -7.16 -5.39
CA ASP A 72 -21.20 -8.36 -5.78
C ASP A 72 -22.72 -8.12 -5.72
N ALA A 73 -23.20 -7.35 -4.73
CA ALA A 73 -24.62 -6.96 -4.67
C ALA A 73 -25.01 -6.05 -5.84
N ALA A 74 -24.20 -5.05 -6.18
CA ALA A 74 -24.44 -4.18 -7.33
C ALA A 74 -24.48 -4.96 -8.66
N ARG A 75 -23.52 -5.86 -8.88
CA ARG A 75 -23.49 -6.74 -10.06
C ARG A 75 -24.74 -7.60 -10.17
N ARG A 76 -25.18 -8.19 -9.06
CA ARG A 76 -26.40 -9.03 -9.02
C ARG A 76 -27.64 -8.29 -9.52
N PHE A 77 -27.72 -6.99 -9.32
CA PHE A 77 -28.84 -6.14 -9.74
C PHE A 77 -28.55 -5.31 -11.00
N GLY A 78 -27.43 -5.58 -11.70
CA GLY A 78 -27.07 -4.88 -12.93
C GLY A 78 -26.74 -3.40 -12.73
N CYS A 79 -26.37 -2.99 -11.52
CA CYS A 79 -25.95 -1.63 -11.22
C CYS A 79 -24.52 -1.39 -11.70
N LYS A 80 -24.23 -0.15 -12.09
CA LYS A 80 -22.85 0.29 -12.35
C LYS A 80 -22.07 0.41 -11.04
N THR A 81 -20.76 0.21 -11.09
CA THR A 81 -19.87 0.18 -9.92
C THR A 81 -18.76 1.20 -10.05
N GLU A 82 -18.61 2.01 -9.00
CA GLU A 82 -17.62 3.06 -8.94
C GLU A 82 -16.91 3.07 -7.60
N VAL A 83 -15.61 3.37 -7.64
CA VAL A 83 -14.84 3.71 -6.43
C VAL A 83 -14.22 5.08 -6.61
N ILE A 84 -14.40 5.94 -5.61
CA ILE A 84 -13.71 7.22 -5.48
C ILE A 84 -12.73 7.08 -4.31
N TYR A 85 -11.44 7.09 -4.62
CA TYR A 85 -10.36 6.93 -3.65
C TYR A 85 -9.69 8.27 -3.35
N HIS A 86 -9.88 8.80 -2.15
CA HIS A 86 -9.15 9.95 -1.63
C HIS A 86 -7.77 9.52 -1.12
N ASN A 87 -6.75 9.69 -1.95
CA ASN A 87 -5.35 9.36 -1.68
C ASN A 87 -4.59 10.60 -1.17
N VAL A 88 -4.71 10.84 0.13
CA VAL A 88 -4.00 11.92 0.86
C VAL A 88 -2.83 11.37 1.67
N THR A 89 -1.88 12.23 2.05
CA THR A 89 -0.78 11.87 2.97
C THR A 89 -1.30 11.64 4.39
N LEU A 90 -0.46 11.02 5.23
CA LEU A 90 -0.78 10.88 6.65
C LEU A 90 -0.89 12.26 7.31
N GLU A 91 0.01 13.18 6.95
CA GLU A 91 0.06 14.55 7.47
C GLU A 91 -1.21 15.33 7.09
N GLN A 92 -1.69 15.17 5.85
CA GLN A 92 -2.96 15.73 5.41
C GLN A 92 -4.14 15.10 6.15
N ALA A 93 -4.13 13.78 6.32
CA ALA A 93 -5.19 13.08 7.06
C ALA A 93 -5.24 13.48 8.54
N GLU A 94 -4.10 13.69 9.18
CA GLU A 94 -4.01 14.17 10.57
C GLU A 94 -4.56 15.58 10.74
N ALA A 95 -4.34 16.45 9.76
CA ALA A 95 -4.89 17.80 9.77
C ALA A 95 -6.41 17.84 9.51
N ASP A 96 -6.98 16.77 8.93
CA ASP A 96 -8.37 16.73 8.45
C ASP A 96 -9.19 15.56 9.06
N SER A 97 -8.74 14.98 10.17
CA SER A 97 -9.43 13.87 10.86
C SER A 97 -9.50 14.10 12.36
N SER A 98 -10.55 13.58 12.99
CA SER A 98 -10.65 13.49 14.45
C SER A 98 -9.89 12.29 15.04
N ALA A 99 -9.43 11.36 14.20
CA ALA A 99 -8.67 10.20 14.64
C ALA A 99 -7.23 10.59 15.01
N ASP A 100 -6.69 9.98 16.07
CA ASP A 100 -5.29 10.22 16.45
C ASP A 100 -4.29 9.62 15.44
N ARG A 101 -3.04 10.12 15.49
CA ARG A 101 -1.93 9.67 14.62
C ARG A 101 -1.71 8.15 14.68
N ARG A 102 -1.87 7.53 15.85
CA ARG A 102 -1.66 6.08 16.01
C ARG A 102 -2.74 5.29 15.26
N ALA A 103 -3.98 5.72 15.34
CA ALA A 103 -5.12 5.13 14.63
C ALA A 103 -4.96 5.32 13.11
N LEU A 104 -4.54 6.51 12.65
CA LEU A 104 -4.29 6.79 11.24
C LEU A 104 -3.12 5.97 10.68
N LEU A 105 -2.00 5.86 11.40
CA LEU A 105 -0.87 4.99 11.02
C LEU A 105 -1.28 3.52 10.90
N LYS A 106 -2.14 3.03 11.81
CA LYS A 106 -2.69 1.68 11.69
C LYS A 106 -3.64 1.58 10.50
N TYR A 107 -4.44 2.61 10.25
CA TYR A 107 -5.38 2.67 9.14
C TYR A 107 -4.66 2.59 7.80
N GLN A 108 -3.65 3.43 7.58
CA GLN A 108 -2.87 3.53 6.34
C GLN A 108 -2.22 2.20 5.96
N ARG A 109 -1.60 1.54 6.94
CA ARG A 109 -0.95 0.23 6.77
C ARG A 109 -1.89 -0.85 6.21
N HIS A 110 -3.16 -0.81 6.60
CA HIS A 110 -4.18 -1.76 6.16
C HIS A 110 -5.01 -1.26 4.98
N LEU A 111 -4.78 -0.03 4.51
CA LEU A 111 -5.53 0.55 3.40
C LEU A 111 -4.99 -0.01 2.09
N GLN A 112 -5.75 -0.91 1.48
CA GLN A 112 -5.47 -1.45 0.16
C GLN A 112 -6.18 -0.60 -0.88
N VAL A 113 -5.38 0.00 -1.75
CA VAL A 113 -5.85 0.84 -2.86
C VAL A 113 -6.79 0.03 -3.76
N PRO A 114 -7.88 0.63 -4.22
CA PRO A 114 -8.76 -0.03 -5.17
C PRO A 114 -8.08 -0.22 -6.52
N THR A 115 -8.36 -1.35 -7.18
CA THR A 115 -7.76 -1.68 -8.48
C THR A 115 -8.77 -2.29 -9.44
N TYR A 116 -8.45 -2.34 -10.72
CA TYR A 116 -9.25 -3.06 -11.71
C TYR A 116 -9.35 -4.58 -11.48
N ALA A 117 -8.57 -5.18 -10.57
CA ALA A 117 -8.79 -6.57 -10.15
C ALA A 117 -10.13 -6.72 -9.39
N GLU A 118 -10.70 -5.62 -8.89
CA GLU A 118 -12.02 -5.60 -8.28
C GLU A 118 -13.16 -5.45 -9.30
N ASP A 119 -12.86 -5.44 -10.61
CA ASP A 119 -13.84 -5.42 -11.72
C ASP A 119 -14.86 -4.26 -11.61
N LEU A 120 -14.32 -3.04 -11.47
CA LEU A 120 -15.07 -1.79 -11.35
C LEU A 120 -15.37 -1.18 -12.73
N ASP A 121 -16.54 -0.57 -12.92
CA ASP A 121 -16.84 0.22 -14.12
C ASP A 121 -16.05 1.54 -14.15
N ARG A 122 -15.88 2.18 -12.98
CA ARG A 122 -15.09 3.41 -12.83
C ARG A 122 -14.25 3.37 -11.55
N LEU A 123 -12.99 3.80 -11.68
CA LEU A 123 -12.11 4.03 -10.56
C LEU A 123 -11.52 5.44 -10.69
N ASP A 124 -11.92 6.33 -9.79
CA ASP A 124 -11.34 7.66 -9.65
C ASP A 124 -10.42 7.69 -8.42
N VAL A 125 -9.21 8.21 -8.60
CA VAL A 125 -8.24 8.37 -7.51
C VAL A 125 -7.90 9.85 -7.44
N GLN A 126 -8.23 10.45 -6.32
CA GLN A 126 -8.12 11.88 -6.05
C GLN A 126 -6.95 12.13 -5.10
N THR A 127 -6.13 13.13 -5.40
CA THR A 127 -5.03 13.56 -4.56
C THR A 127 -4.88 15.07 -4.64
N ASP A 128 -4.43 15.67 -3.54
CA ASP A 128 -4.22 17.11 -3.43
C ASP A 128 -2.74 17.49 -3.64
N GLU A 129 -1.87 16.53 -3.97
CA GLU A 129 -0.46 16.81 -4.25
C GLU A 129 -0.32 17.57 -5.59
N PRO A 130 0.28 18.77 -5.60
CA PRO A 130 0.44 19.54 -6.82
C PRO A 130 1.49 18.90 -7.73
N VAL A 131 1.35 19.15 -9.04
CA VAL A 131 2.38 18.77 -10.01
C VAL A 131 3.66 19.54 -9.74
N LEU A 132 4.76 18.81 -9.55
CA LEU A 132 6.10 19.36 -9.46
C LEU A 132 6.66 19.57 -10.87
N THR A 133 6.40 20.75 -11.43
CA THR A 133 6.74 21.11 -12.82
C THR A 133 8.19 20.79 -13.20
N GLU A 134 9.15 21.13 -12.35
CA GLU A 134 10.59 20.88 -12.60
C GLU A 134 10.88 19.36 -12.80
N ALA A 135 10.30 18.52 -11.96
CA ALA A 135 10.47 17.06 -12.04
C ALA A 135 9.69 16.47 -13.20
N ARG A 136 8.45 16.95 -13.45
CA ARG A 136 7.65 16.55 -14.62
C ARG A 136 8.44 16.80 -15.90
N ASP A 137 8.85 18.04 -16.13
CA ASP A 137 9.51 18.42 -17.38
C ASP A 137 10.79 17.58 -17.57
N PHE A 138 11.58 17.40 -16.51
CA PHE A 138 12.76 16.53 -16.56
C PHE A 138 12.45 15.07 -16.92
N PHE A 139 11.53 14.41 -16.20
CA PHE A 139 11.26 12.98 -16.43
C PHE A 139 10.59 12.73 -17.79
N HIS A 140 9.73 13.63 -18.25
CA HIS A 140 9.06 13.52 -19.55
C HIS A 140 10.05 13.76 -20.70
N GLU A 141 10.94 14.76 -20.60
CA GLU A 141 11.99 14.99 -21.60
C GLU A 141 13.02 13.85 -21.65
N GLN A 142 13.33 13.25 -20.50
CA GLN A 142 14.33 12.20 -20.38
C GLN A 142 13.73 10.79 -20.37
N GLU A 143 12.45 10.60 -20.72
CA GLU A 143 11.73 9.33 -20.59
C GLU A 143 12.49 8.16 -21.24
N LYS A 144 12.96 8.35 -22.48
CA LYS A 144 13.75 7.32 -23.19
C LYS A 144 15.02 6.93 -22.45
N LYS A 145 15.68 7.90 -21.80
CA LYS A 145 16.88 7.63 -21.00
C LYS A 145 16.53 6.98 -19.66
N LEU A 146 15.41 7.37 -19.05
CA LEU A 146 14.90 6.72 -17.84
C LEU A 146 14.60 5.25 -18.11
N ILE A 147 14.00 4.93 -19.26
CA ILE A 147 13.75 3.55 -19.65
C ILE A 147 15.06 2.81 -19.91
N ALA A 148 15.98 3.40 -20.67
CA ALA A 148 17.21 2.74 -21.08
C ALA A 148 18.23 2.53 -19.95
N ASP A 149 18.38 3.49 -19.05
CA ASP A 149 19.36 3.48 -17.96
C ASP A 149 18.81 4.19 -16.70
N PRO A 150 17.79 3.58 -16.05
CA PRO A 150 17.13 4.18 -14.90
C PRO A 150 18.08 4.35 -13.71
N VAL A 151 18.96 3.38 -13.48
CA VAL A 151 19.87 3.40 -12.33
C VAL A 151 20.81 4.59 -12.42
N ARG A 152 21.44 4.82 -13.59
CA ARG A 152 22.33 5.98 -13.76
C ARG A 152 21.59 7.30 -13.59
N MET A 153 20.36 7.39 -14.08
CA MET A 153 19.52 8.57 -13.89
C MET A 153 19.29 8.83 -12.39
N ILE A 154 18.82 7.83 -11.64
CA ILE A 154 18.56 7.98 -10.21
C ILE A 154 19.82 8.33 -9.42
N ARG A 155 20.96 7.70 -9.74
CA ARG A 155 22.27 8.05 -9.13
C ARG A 155 22.70 9.47 -9.43
N THR A 156 22.39 9.99 -10.63
CA THR A 156 22.67 11.39 -10.97
C THR A 156 21.82 12.32 -10.12
N LEU A 157 20.53 12.03 -9.98
CA LEU A 157 19.61 12.80 -9.11
C LEU A 157 20.03 12.72 -7.63
N GLU A 158 20.56 11.58 -7.19
CA GLU A 158 21.12 11.41 -5.84
C GLU A 158 22.33 12.32 -5.64
N ALA A 159 23.29 12.31 -6.58
CA ALA A 159 24.54 13.05 -6.47
C ALA A 159 24.35 14.58 -6.51
N ASP A 160 23.34 15.08 -7.20
CA ASP A 160 23.05 16.52 -7.32
C ASP A 160 21.91 17.01 -6.40
N GLY A 161 21.42 16.15 -5.50
CA GLY A 161 20.42 16.50 -4.50
C GLY A 161 18.98 16.59 -5.01
N ARG A 162 18.73 16.35 -6.30
CA ARG A 162 17.37 16.34 -6.86
C ARG A 162 16.53 15.18 -6.35
N LEU A 163 17.15 14.04 -6.03
CA LEU A 163 16.43 12.88 -5.50
C LEU A 163 15.69 13.24 -4.20
N GLN A 164 16.36 13.91 -3.27
CA GLN A 164 15.80 14.33 -1.98
C GLN A 164 14.69 15.37 -2.15
N ARG A 165 14.80 16.25 -3.16
CA ARG A 165 13.81 17.30 -3.42
C ARG A 165 12.57 16.78 -4.15
N TRP A 166 12.76 15.91 -5.13
CA TRP A 166 11.68 15.49 -6.04
C TRP A 166 11.06 14.15 -5.66
N LEU A 167 11.86 13.21 -5.15
CA LEU A 167 11.46 11.86 -4.75
C LEU A 167 12.00 11.51 -3.35
N PRO A 168 11.64 12.31 -2.31
CA PRO A 168 12.08 12.07 -0.93
C PRO A 168 11.72 10.67 -0.42
N GLU A 169 10.67 10.06 -0.96
CA GLU A 169 10.22 8.70 -0.64
C GLU A 169 11.26 7.63 -0.99
N LEU A 170 11.92 7.77 -2.16
CA LEU A 170 13.01 6.88 -2.55
C LEU A 170 14.30 7.25 -1.81
N ALA A 171 14.57 8.54 -1.62
CA ALA A 171 15.73 8.99 -0.85
C ALA A 171 15.73 8.45 0.59
N ALA A 172 14.56 8.35 1.23
CA ALA A 172 14.40 7.79 2.56
C ALA A 172 14.85 6.32 2.65
N ALA A 173 14.86 5.58 1.54
CA ALA A 173 15.29 4.18 1.50
C ALA A 173 16.81 3.99 1.56
N ILE A 174 17.61 5.05 1.33
CA ILE A 174 19.08 4.98 1.22
C ILE A 174 19.70 4.36 2.48
N ALA A 175 19.29 4.84 3.66
CA ALA A 175 19.84 4.42 4.94
C ALA A 175 19.14 3.18 5.54
N ILE A 176 18.15 2.60 4.85
CA ILE A 176 17.36 1.50 5.42
C ILE A 176 18.06 0.18 5.18
N ASP A 177 18.80 -0.28 6.18
CA ASP A 177 19.24 -1.67 6.28
C ASP A 177 18.00 -2.58 6.44
N GLN A 178 17.98 -3.74 5.80
CA GLN A 178 16.84 -4.68 5.91
C GLN A 178 16.92 -5.54 7.19
N HIS A 179 18.08 -5.62 7.84
CA HIS A 179 18.38 -6.46 9.01
C HIS A 179 17.87 -7.90 8.84
N ASN A 180 18.12 -8.50 7.69
CA ASN A 180 17.68 -9.86 7.37
C ASN A 180 18.82 -10.63 6.68
N PRO A 181 19.19 -11.85 7.12
CA PRO A 181 20.28 -12.63 6.54
C PRO A 181 20.15 -12.91 5.03
N HIS A 182 18.93 -12.92 4.50
CA HIS A 182 18.65 -13.16 3.09
C HIS A 182 18.79 -11.91 2.22
N HIS A 183 19.16 -10.77 2.80
CA HIS A 183 19.30 -9.49 2.10
C HIS A 183 20.72 -8.95 2.26
N ARG A 184 21.42 -8.80 1.12
CA ARG A 184 22.77 -8.20 1.10
C ARG A 184 22.73 -6.67 0.98
N PHE A 185 21.61 -6.12 0.52
CA PHE A 185 21.48 -4.72 0.13
C PHE A 185 20.58 -3.94 1.10
N THR A 186 20.87 -2.65 1.25
CA THR A 186 19.88 -1.69 1.78
C THR A 186 18.64 -1.69 0.87
N VAL A 187 17.52 -1.19 1.36
CA VAL A 187 16.29 -1.10 0.56
C VAL A 187 16.54 -0.34 -0.75
N TYR A 188 17.26 0.79 -0.69
CA TYR A 188 17.59 1.56 -1.89
C TYR A 188 18.45 0.79 -2.90
N GLU A 189 19.53 0.14 -2.44
CA GLU A 189 20.40 -0.63 -3.32
C GLU A 189 19.66 -1.82 -3.95
N HIS A 190 18.76 -2.45 -3.19
CA HIS A 190 17.87 -3.49 -3.70
C HIS A 190 16.93 -2.96 -4.79
N ILE A 191 16.26 -1.82 -4.55
CA ILE A 191 15.38 -1.16 -5.52
C ILE A 191 16.12 -0.88 -6.83
N LEU A 192 17.34 -0.33 -6.77
CA LEU A 192 18.13 -0.01 -7.96
C LEU A 192 18.51 -1.27 -8.74
N LYS A 193 18.94 -2.34 -8.06
CA LYS A 193 19.27 -3.62 -8.73
C LYS A 193 18.06 -4.27 -9.36
N ALA A 194 16.92 -4.26 -8.67
CA ALA A 194 15.67 -4.79 -9.20
C ALA A 194 15.20 -3.96 -10.42
N THR A 195 15.44 -2.64 -10.39
CA THR A 195 15.16 -1.74 -11.52
C THR A 195 16.08 -1.98 -12.71
N GLU A 196 17.36 -2.26 -12.48
CA GLU A 196 18.33 -2.59 -13.54
C GLU A 196 17.87 -3.77 -14.39
N VAL A 197 17.26 -4.78 -13.77
CA VAL A 197 16.74 -5.97 -14.46
C VAL A 197 15.66 -5.64 -15.49
N VAL A 198 14.91 -4.56 -15.28
CA VAL A 198 13.83 -4.10 -16.18
C VAL A 198 14.26 -2.93 -17.07
N ALA A 199 15.53 -2.52 -17.04
CA ALA A 199 16.06 -1.50 -17.94
C ALA A 199 15.85 -1.91 -19.41
N GLY A 200 15.46 -0.94 -20.25
CA GLY A 200 15.13 -1.15 -21.66
C GLY A 200 13.76 -1.77 -21.92
N SER A 201 12.96 -2.11 -20.90
CA SER A 201 11.64 -2.73 -21.10
C SER A 201 10.54 -1.70 -21.40
N SER A 202 9.92 -1.11 -20.38
CA SER A 202 8.89 -0.10 -20.51
C SER A 202 8.91 0.85 -19.33
N LEU A 203 8.37 2.06 -19.53
CA LEU A 203 8.24 3.06 -18.48
C LEU A 203 7.42 2.54 -17.28
N LYS A 204 6.38 1.73 -17.56
CA LYS A 204 5.55 1.08 -16.54
C LYS A 204 6.40 0.23 -15.60
N PHE A 205 7.21 -0.69 -16.13
CA PHE A 205 8.03 -1.58 -15.29
C PHE A 205 9.15 -0.84 -14.57
N VAL A 206 9.77 0.14 -15.23
CA VAL A 206 10.81 0.97 -14.60
C VAL A 206 10.26 1.71 -13.38
N TRP A 207 9.12 2.40 -13.51
CA TRP A 207 8.51 3.06 -12.35
C TRP A 207 7.98 2.07 -11.32
N THR A 208 7.42 0.93 -11.73
CA THR A 208 7.03 -0.11 -10.78
C THR A 208 8.24 -0.57 -9.95
N MET A 209 9.38 -0.88 -10.56
CA MET A 209 10.54 -1.36 -9.81
C MET A 209 11.23 -0.27 -8.99
N LEU A 210 11.27 0.98 -9.47
CA LEU A 210 11.78 2.11 -8.68
C LEU A 210 10.95 2.35 -7.41
N LEU A 211 9.66 2.00 -7.44
CA LEU A 211 8.72 2.35 -6.38
C LEU A 211 8.21 1.14 -5.58
N HIS A 212 8.48 -0.11 -5.99
CA HIS A 212 7.83 -1.29 -5.40
C HIS A 212 8.03 -1.43 -3.89
N ASP A 213 9.23 -1.07 -3.42
CA ASP A 213 9.65 -1.27 -2.03
C ASP A 213 9.78 0.03 -1.22
N ILE A 214 9.38 1.19 -1.77
CA ILE A 214 9.51 2.49 -1.07
C ILE A 214 8.72 2.53 0.23
N GLY A 215 7.66 1.72 0.35
CA GLY A 215 6.90 1.57 1.58
C GLY A 215 7.72 1.02 2.75
N LYS A 216 8.85 0.34 2.49
CA LYS A 216 9.77 -0.14 3.54
C LYS A 216 10.49 1.02 4.26
N ALA A 217 10.66 2.15 3.57
CA ALA A 217 11.25 3.36 4.14
C ALA A 217 10.24 4.20 4.93
N TYR A 218 8.96 3.80 4.96
CA TYR A 218 7.94 4.55 5.67
C TYR A 218 8.13 4.43 7.20
N PRO A 219 8.00 5.54 7.97
CA PRO A 219 8.23 5.54 9.41
C PRO A 219 7.43 4.45 10.16
N GLY A 220 8.13 3.65 10.97
CA GLY A 220 7.53 2.61 11.82
C GLY A 220 7.09 1.33 11.09
N ILE A 221 7.42 1.18 9.80
CA ILE A 221 7.15 -0.06 9.05
C ILE A 221 8.14 -1.17 9.39
N LYS A 222 9.43 -0.84 9.53
CA LYS A 222 10.43 -1.80 9.97
C LYS A 222 10.18 -2.18 11.43
N GLN A 223 9.97 -3.47 11.67
CA GLN A 223 9.64 -4.02 12.98
C GLN A 223 10.45 -5.28 13.25
N PHE A 224 10.89 -5.44 14.50
CA PHE A 224 11.42 -6.69 15.02
C PHE A 224 10.31 -7.36 15.80
N THR A 225 10.06 -8.63 15.55
CA THR A 225 8.89 -9.30 16.10
C THR A 225 9.23 -10.66 16.68
N GLY A 226 8.34 -11.16 17.52
CA GLY A 226 8.49 -12.47 18.14
C GLY A 226 7.16 -12.95 18.69
N PHE A 227 7.21 -14.13 19.31
CA PHE A 227 6.06 -14.73 19.97
C PHE A 227 6.42 -15.17 21.38
N LEU A 228 5.49 -14.99 22.32
CA LEU A 228 5.66 -15.52 23.66
C LEU A 228 5.70 -17.06 23.63
N THR A 229 6.73 -17.64 24.26
CA THR A 229 6.90 -19.11 24.37
C THR A 229 6.04 -19.69 25.49
N GLN A 230 5.68 -18.87 26.47
CA GLN A 230 4.84 -19.18 27.62
C GLN A 230 4.14 -17.92 28.16
N ASP A 231 3.23 -18.09 29.10
CA ASP A 231 2.56 -16.96 29.75
C ASP A 231 3.58 -16.12 30.54
N TYR A 232 3.46 -14.79 30.45
CA TYR A 232 4.32 -13.85 31.16
C TYR A 232 3.55 -12.57 31.48
N GLU A 233 3.37 -12.26 32.77
CA GLU A 233 2.54 -11.14 33.23
C GLU A 233 1.17 -11.06 32.51
N ARG A 234 0.98 -10.01 31.70
CA ARG A 234 -0.24 -9.75 30.92
C ARG A 234 -0.28 -10.48 29.57
N TRP A 235 0.85 -11.01 29.12
CA TRP A 235 0.95 -11.74 27.86
C TRP A 235 0.69 -13.23 28.06
N ARG A 236 0.16 -13.85 27.01
CA ARG A 236 -0.14 -15.28 26.94
C ARG A 236 0.77 -15.95 25.93
N LYS A 237 0.92 -17.26 26.08
CA LYS A 237 1.64 -18.10 25.12
C LYS A 237 1.09 -17.88 23.70
N LYS A 238 2.00 -17.71 22.73
CA LYS A 238 1.75 -17.37 21.32
C LYS A 238 1.29 -15.93 21.06
N ASP A 239 1.25 -15.06 22.07
CA ASP A 239 1.02 -13.64 21.81
C ASP A 239 2.14 -13.11 20.91
N PHE A 240 1.74 -12.44 19.82
CA PHE A 240 2.64 -11.74 18.92
C PHE A 240 3.09 -10.44 19.57
N VAL A 241 4.40 -10.18 19.56
CA VAL A 241 5.01 -9.00 20.17
C VAL A 241 5.94 -8.28 19.21
N ILE A 242 5.98 -6.95 19.35
CA ILE A 242 6.95 -6.08 18.69
C ILE A 242 8.06 -5.80 19.70
N ILE A 243 9.31 -6.04 19.28
CA ILE A 243 10.53 -5.90 20.05
C ILE A 243 11.12 -4.52 19.75
N GLU A 244 10.91 -3.56 20.65
CA GLU A 244 11.24 -2.14 20.48
C GLU A 244 12.76 -1.91 20.43
N ASN A 245 13.54 -2.67 21.21
CA ASN A 245 15.02 -2.61 21.20
C ASN A 245 15.66 -3.54 20.16
N GLY A 246 14.88 -4.15 19.25
CA GLY A 246 15.40 -5.16 18.32
C GLY A 246 16.48 -4.64 17.36
N ALA A 247 16.36 -3.38 16.93
CA ALA A 247 17.39 -2.72 16.12
C ALA A 247 18.70 -2.55 16.90
N ASP A 248 18.61 -2.06 18.14
CA ASP A 248 19.78 -1.83 19.00
C ASP A 248 20.50 -3.14 19.34
N ILE A 249 19.76 -4.23 19.53
CA ILE A 249 20.35 -5.56 19.73
C ILE A 249 21.12 -6.00 18.47
N ARG A 250 20.51 -5.85 17.28
CA ARG A 250 21.15 -6.22 16.01
C ARG A 250 22.40 -5.40 15.70
N GLU A 251 22.41 -4.15 16.14
CA GLU A 251 23.51 -3.21 15.92
C GLU A 251 24.52 -3.22 17.08
N GLY A 252 24.37 -4.13 18.05
CA GLY A 252 25.29 -4.31 19.17
C GLY A 252 25.27 -3.17 20.21
N ARG A 253 24.26 -2.28 20.16
CA ARG A 253 24.04 -1.22 21.14
C ARG A 253 23.30 -1.68 22.39
N ASP A 254 22.62 -2.82 22.31
CA ASP A 254 21.94 -3.49 23.43
C ASP A 254 22.45 -4.94 23.52
N SER A 255 22.67 -5.44 24.75
CA SER A 255 23.18 -6.80 25.00
C SER A 255 22.19 -7.90 24.61
N GLY A 256 20.89 -7.58 24.51
CA GLY A 256 19.84 -8.55 24.21
C GLY A 256 19.55 -9.52 25.35
N GLU A 257 19.86 -9.15 26.60
CA GLU A 257 19.46 -9.92 27.79
C GLU A 257 17.94 -9.92 28.00
N PHE A 258 17.27 -8.88 27.52
CA PHE A 258 15.81 -8.72 27.52
C PHE A 258 15.33 -8.09 26.22
N TYR A 259 14.05 -8.29 25.95
CA TYR A 259 13.31 -7.59 24.89
C TYR A 259 12.40 -6.54 25.49
N VAL A 260 12.39 -5.35 24.91
CA VAL A 260 11.44 -4.31 25.28
C VAL A 260 10.17 -4.47 24.45
N VAL A 261 9.06 -4.75 25.12
CA VAL A 261 7.75 -4.96 24.48
C VAL A 261 6.72 -4.07 25.16
N SER A 262 6.15 -3.12 24.41
CA SER A 262 5.19 -2.14 24.92
C SER A 262 5.72 -1.43 26.19
N GLY A 263 6.97 -0.99 26.12
CA GLY A 263 7.70 -0.32 27.21
C GLY A 263 8.10 -1.20 28.41
N ARG A 264 7.93 -2.53 28.37
CA ARG A 264 8.34 -3.43 29.45
C ARG A 264 9.45 -4.39 29.02
N LYS A 265 10.35 -4.70 29.95
CA LYS A 265 11.40 -5.69 29.73
C LYS A 265 10.85 -7.10 29.95
N ILE A 266 10.98 -7.94 28.93
CA ILE A 266 10.65 -9.37 28.96
C ILE A 266 11.98 -10.14 28.82
N PRO A 267 12.30 -11.07 29.73
CA PRO A 267 13.51 -11.88 29.61
C PRO A 267 13.52 -12.66 28.29
N LYS A 268 14.68 -12.77 27.65
CA LYS A 268 14.78 -13.28 26.27
C LYS A 268 14.23 -14.70 26.10
N GLU A 269 14.33 -15.54 27.11
CA GLU A 269 13.84 -16.93 27.10
C GLU A 269 12.30 -17.04 26.95
N TYR A 270 11.57 -15.96 27.23
CA TYR A 270 10.11 -15.90 27.08
C TYR A 270 9.67 -15.54 25.66
N VAL A 271 10.58 -15.08 24.79
CA VAL A 271 10.22 -14.62 23.44
C VAL A 271 11.03 -15.38 22.40
N ASN A 272 10.33 -16.09 21.52
CA ASN A 272 10.93 -16.68 20.34
C ASN A 272 10.96 -15.64 19.21
N THR A 273 12.14 -15.37 18.66
CA THR A 273 12.35 -14.38 17.60
C THR A 273 13.60 -14.73 16.78
N ASP A 274 13.60 -14.41 15.49
CA ASP A 274 14.78 -14.47 14.62
C ASP A 274 15.56 -13.14 14.61
N LEU A 275 15.03 -12.11 15.29
CA LEU A 275 15.49 -10.72 15.26
C LEU A 275 15.70 -10.17 13.84
N ALA A 276 14.97 -10.68 12.86
CA ALA A 276 14.97 -10.13 11.52
C ALA A 276 14.14 -8.84 11.45
N GLY A 277 14.57 -7.92 10.59
CA GLY A 277 13.75 -6.77 10.22
C GLY A 277 12.61 -7.19 9.31
N HIS A 278 11.37 -7.01 9.77
CA HIS A 278 10.17 -7.25 8.98
C HIS A 278 9.53 -5.92 8.58
N PHE A 279 8.96 -5.88 7.38
CA PHE A 279 8.31 -4.69 6.81
C PHE A 279 6.85 -5.03 6.48
N TYR A 280 6.05 -5.34 7.49
CA TYR A 280 4.67 -5.77 7.26
C TYR A 280 3.85 -4.68 6.57
N GLN A 281 3.13 -5.05 5.51
CA GLN A 281 2.19 -4.19 4.78
C GLN A 281 2.84 -3.01 4.03
N HIS A 282 4.16 -3.05 3.79
CA HIS A 282 4.87 -2.02 3.05
C HIS A 282 4.32 -1.86 1.62
N GLU A 283 3.83 -2.94 1.00
CA GLU A 283 3.24 -2.93 -0.33
C GLU A 283 2.00 -2.03 -0.42
N ASN A 284 1.19 -1.99 0.65
CA ASN A 284 -0.01 -1.17 0.70
C ASN A 284 0.36 0.32 0.79
N ILE A 285 1.35 0.67 1.60
CA ILE A 285 1.83 2.05 1.74
C ILE A 285 2.53 2.49 0.45
N GLY A 286 3.40 1.65 -0.10
CA GLY A 286 4.10 1.91 -1.35
C GLY A 286 3.14 2.18 -2.50
N ALA A 287 2.05 1.42 -2.61
CA ALA A 287 1.02 1.63 -3.64
C ALA A 287 0.36 3.02 -3.51
N GLN A 288 0.00 3.43 -2.29
CA GLN A 288 -0.58 4.76 -2.04
C GLN A 288 0.39 5.87 -2.45
N MET A 289 1.65 5.77 -2.03
CA MET A 289 2.71 6.73 -2.35
C MET A 289 2.98 6.80 -3.85
N ALA A 290 3.03 5.65 -4.54
CA ALA A 290 3.35 5.59 -5.96
C ALA A 290 2.37 6.34 -6.83
N PHE A 291 1.07 6.25 -6.54
CA PHE A 291 0.07 7.03 -7.28
C PHE A 291 0.35 8.54 -7.13
N ARG A 292 0.55 9.02 -5.89
CA ARG A 292 0.78 10.46 -5.63
C ARG A 292 2.09 10.94 -6.25
N ILE A 293 3.16 10.14 -6.18
CA ILE A 293 4.45 10.44 -6.81
C ILE A 293 4.28 10.60 -8.32
N LEU A 294 3.60 9.66 -8.99
CA LEU A 294 3.48 9.68 -10.44
C LEU A 294 2.60 10.84 -10.92
N THR A 295 1.50 11.16 -10.22
CA THR A 295 0.70 12.34 -10.53
C THR A 295 1.44 13.64 -10.21
N ARG A 296 2.25 13.67 -9.13
CA ARG A 296 3.16 14.77 -8.81
C ARG A 296 4.19 14.99 -9.92
N PHE A 297 4.64 13.93 -10.61
CA PHE A 297 5.49 14.03 -11.80
C PHE A 297 4.71 14.22 -13.11
N GLY A 298 3.40 14.50 -13.03
CA GLY A 298 2.56 14.82 -14.18
C GLY A 298 2.22 13.65 -15.09
N TYR A 299 2.41 12.40 -14.65
CA TYR A 299 1.89 11.24 -15.37
C TYR A 299 0.37 11.15 -15.27
N SER A 300 -0.27 10.52 -16.26
CA SER A 300 -1.72 10.36 -16.27
C SER A 300 -2.20 9.47 -15.13
N HIS A 301 -3.44 9.70 -14.68
CA HIS A 301 -4.07 8.86 -13.66
C HIS A 301 -4.18 7.39 -14.11
N ASP A 302 -4.35 7.12 -15.40
CA ASP A 302 -4.38 5.76 -15.94
C ASP A 302 -3.05 5.06 -15.74
N PHE A 303 -1.94 5.71 -16.12
CA PHE A 303 -0.60 5.18 -15.91
C PHE A 303 -0.29 4.98 -14.41
N ALA A 304 -0.62 5.98 -13.59
CA ALA A 304 -0.38 5.92 -12.16
C ALA A 304 -1.18 4.78 -11.47
N ARG A 305 -2.42 4.51 -11.92
CA ARG A 305 -3.24 3.40 -11.39
C ARG A 305 -2.68 2.03 -11.75
N GLU A 306 -2.12 1.87 -12.95
CA GLU A 306 -1.42 0.62 -13.33
C GLU A 306 -0.22 0.36 -12.42
N VAL A 307 0.66 1.35 -12.25
CA VAL A 307 1.86 1.19 -11.42
C VAL A 307 1.48 0.97 -9.95
N MET A 308 0.52 1.74 -9.43
CA MET A 308 -0.03 1.59 -8.08
C MET A 308 -0.53 0.15 -7.84
N ALA A 309 -1.27 -0.44 -8.78
CA ALA A 309 -1.79 -1.80 -8.64
C ALA A 309 -0.67 -2.85 -8.65
N LEU A 310 0.32 -2.72 -9.54
CA LEU A 310 1.48 -3.62 -9.57
C LEU A 310 2.25 -3.60 -8.25
N ILE A 311 2.42 -2.42 -7.65
CA ILE A 311 3.09 -2.28 -6.36
C ILE A 311 2.26 -2.90 -5.24
N GLN A 312 0.94 -2.70 -5.21
CA GLN A 312 0.11 -3.36 -4.18
C GLN A 312 0.24 -4.89 -4.23
N PHE A 313 0.33 -5.46 -5.43
CA PHE A 313 0.32 -6.90 -5.61
C PHE A 313 1.72 -7.53 -5.71
N HIS A 314 2.81 -6.77 -5.63
CA HIS A 314 4.15 -7.26 -5.94
C HIS A 314 4.61 -8.42 -5.05
N MET A 315 4.07 -8.51 -3.82
CA MET A 315 4.35 -9.60 -2.87
C MET A 315 3.44 -10.82 -3.01
N THR A 316 2.41 -10.76 -3.87
CA THR A 316 1.36 -11.78 -3.95
C THR A 316 1.85 -13.09 -4.55
N LEU A 317 2.81 -13.05 -5.49
CA LEU A 317 3.38 -14.25 -6.10
C LEU A 317 4.46 -14.85 -5.17
N PRO A 318 4.47 -16.16 -4.90
CA PRO A 318 5.31 -16.74 -3.85
C PRO A 318 6.77 -16.82 -4.32
N PHE A 319 7.69 -16.93 -3.36
CA PHE A 319 9.13 -17.07 -3.64
C PHE A 319 9.50 -18.50 -4.04
N GLU A 320 8.76 -19.51 -3.56
CA GLU A 320 9.14 -20.91 -3.68
C GLU A 320 8.42 -21.58 -4.86
N LYS A 321 9.21 -22.05 -5.84
CA LYS A 321 8.69 -22.71 -7.04
C LYS A 321 7.97 -24.03 -6.73
N ASP A 322 8.39 -24.70 -5.66
CA ASP A 322 7.89 -26.03 -5.28
C ASP A 322 6.49 -25.99 -4.64
N THR A 323 6.00 -24.79 -4.29
CA THR A 323 4.65 -24.57 -3.72
C THR A 323 3.63 -24.07 -4.75
N CYS A 324 4.05 -23.90 -6.01
CA CYS A 324 3.23 -23.31 -7.06
C CYS A 324 2.40 -24.39 -7.80
N ASP A 325 1.31 -24.84 -7.18
CA ASP A 325 0.34 -25.73 -7.81
C ASP A 325 -0.78 -24.97 -8.56
N LEU A 326 -1.65 -25.70 -9.27
CA LEU A 326 -2.77 -25.11 -10.02
C LEU A 326 -3.79 -24.39 -9.12
N SER A 327 -3.99 -24.86 -7.90
CA SER A 327 -4.92 -24.26 -6.92
C SER A 327 -4.39 -22.91 -6.45
N TYR A 328 -3.09 -22.83 -6.18
CA TYR A 328 -2.39 -21.61 -5.86
C TYR A 328 -2.46 -20.61 -7.01
N MET A 329 -2.13 -21.04 -8.22
CA MET A 329 -2.19 -20.16 -9.40
C MET A 329 -3.61 -19.64 -9.61
N ARG A 330 -4.66 -20.46 -9.44
CA ARG A 330 -6.04 -19.99 -9.49
C ARG A 330 -6.31 -18.87 -8.49
N LYS A 331 -5.92 -19.04 -7.23
CA LYS A 331 -6.07 -18.00 -6.19
C LYS A 331 -5.29 -16.74 -6.53
N PHE A 332 -4.08 -16.87 -7.06
CA PHE A 332 -3.29 -15.74 -7.53
C PHE A 332 -4.04 -14.95 -8.60
N TYR A 333 -4.52 -15.61 -9.66
CA TYR A 333 -5.32 -14.98 -10.72
C TYR A 333 -6.63 -14.36 -10.20
N GLU A 334 -7.31 -15.00 -9.24
CA GLU A 334 -8.52 -14.46 -8.60
C GLU A 334 -8.25 -13.16 -7.84
N VAL A 335 -7.06 -13.02 -7.23
CA VAL A 335 -6.69 -11.83 -6.46
C VAL A 335 -6.20 -10.69 -7.34
N VAL A 336 -5.32 -11.00 -8.31
CA VAL A 336 -4.61 -9.97 -9.09
C VAL A 336 -5.24 -9.72 -10.46
N GLY A 337 -6.12 -10.59 -10.94
CA GLY A 337 -6.84 -10.46 -12.20
C GLY A 337 -5.91 -10.18 -13.38
N ARG A 338 -6.16 -9.09 -14.09
CA ARG A 338 -5.44 -8.70 -15.31
C ARG A 338 -3.94 -8.42 -15.09
N TYR A 339 -3.52 -8.16 -13.86
CA TYR A 339 -2.12 -7.84 -13.54
C TYR A 339 -1.22 -9.07 -13.44
N ALA A 340 -1.77 -10.28 -13.51
CA ALA A 340 -1.05 -11.52 -13.25
C ALA A 340 0.24 -11.67 -14.08
N ALA A 341 0.17 -11.42 -15.38
CA ALA A 341 1.33 -11.56 -16.27
C ALA A 341 2.44 -10.55 -15.95
N ASP A 342 2.07 -9.29 -15.73
CA ASP A 342 3.01 -8.23 -15.35
C ASP A 342 3.68 -8.54 -14.00
N LEU A 343 2.95 -9.10 -13.05
CA LEU A 343 3.46 -9.45 -11.72
C LEU A 343 4.50 -10.58 -11.74
N VAL A 344 4.45 -11.48 -12.74
CA VAL A 344 5.53 -12.47 -12.94
C VAL A 344 6.85 -11.76 -13.27
N LEU A 345 6.81 -10.71 -14.11
CA LEU A 345 8.00 -9.93 -14.46
C LEU A 345 8.50 -9.11 -13.28
N VAL A 346 7.60 -8.44 -12.56
CA VAL A 346 7.93 -7.70 -11.32
C VAL A 346 8.62 -8.63 -10.33
N ARG A 347 8.08 -9.84 -10.13
CA ARG A 347 8.64 -10.81 -9.20
C ARG A 347 10.01 -11.34 -9.63
N LEU A 348 10.19 -11.58 -10.92
CA LEU A 348 11.48 -12.00 -11.48
C LEU A 348 12.56 -10.92 -11.23
N ALA A 349 12.20 -9.65 -11.42
CA ALA A 349 13.09 -8.52 -11.20
C ALA A 349 13.45 -8.33 -9.72
N ASP A 350 12.46 -8.32 -8.82
CA ASP A 350 12.64 -8.29 -7.36
C ASP A 350 13.59 -9.41 -6.90
N SER A 351 13.32 -10.66 -7.30
CA SER A 351 14.11 -11.83 -6.87
C SER A 351 15.57 -11.77 -7.33
N ARG A 352 15.86 -11.19 -8.50
CA ARG A 352 17.22 -11.02 -9.02
C ARG A 352 17.97 -9.87 -8.35
N GLY A 353 17.27 -8.95 -7.70
CA GLY A 353 17.84 -7.80 -7.01
C GLY A 353 18.20 -8.03 -5.53
N LYS A 354 18.07 -9.25 -5.01
CA LYS A 354 18.29 -9.57 -3.58
C LYS A 354 19.73 -9.90 -3.21
#